data_AF-A0A381NSG8-F1
#
_entry.id   AF-A0A381NSG8-F1
#
_cell.length_a   1.000
_cell.length_b   1.000
_cell.length_c   1.000
_cell.angle_alpha   90.00
_cell.angle_beta   90.00
_cell.angle_gamma   90.00
#
_symmetry.space_group_name_H-M   'P 1'
#
loop_
_entity.id
_entity.type
_entity.pdbx_description
1 polymer ?
#
loop_
_entity_poly.entity_id
_entity_poly.type
_entity_poly.pdbx_seq_one_letter_code
_entity_poly.pdbx_strand_id
1 'polypeptide(L)'
;MKIKLYIVVGLLLCFSFYSITVHANNHEIKGSYEYGEKITKKSYGGGCFGGCHSHTIDMFKGSSPEAVMERIETSWHIASLTEEDLRDLSVFLSIKANQ
;
A
#
# COMPACT_ATOMS: atom_id res chain seq x y z
N MET A 1 -45.90 -9.48 8.76
CA MET A 1 -45.12 -9.88 7.57
C MET A 1 -44.20 -11.02 7.96
N LYS A 2 -44.32 -12.19 7.33
CA LYS A 2 -43.41 -13.34 7.57
C LYS A 2 -42.23 -13.21 6.61
N ILE A 3 -41.10 -12.69 7.11
CA ILE A 3 -39.84 -12.72 6.36
C ILE A 3 -39.49 -14.20 6.16
N LYS A 4 -39.39 -14.64 4.90
CA LYS A 4 -39.14 -16.05 4.62
C LYS A 4 -37.68 -16.34 4.94
N LEU A 5 -37.44 -17.34 5.80
CA LEU A 5 -36.12 -17.68 6.36
C LEU A 5 -35.04 -17.86 5.27
N TYR A 6 -35.41 -18.33 4.08
CA TYR A 6 -34.50 -18.47 2.94
C TYR A 6 -33.96 -17.16 2.38
N ILE A 7 -34.68 -16.04 2.54
CA ILE A 7 -34.23 -14.70 2.09
C ILE A 7 -33.11 -14.21 3.00
N VAL A 8 -33.21 -14.47 4.31
CA VAL A 8 -32.18 -14.11 5.30
C VAL A 8 -30.93 -14.98 5.14
N VAL A 9 -31.12 -16.28 4.91
CA VAL A 9 -30.02 -17.21 4.65
C VAL A 9 -29.32 -16.91 3.31
N GLY A 10 -30.06 -16.53 2.28
CA GLY A 10 -29.50 -16.12 0.99
C GLY A 10 -28.65 -14.85 1.07
N LEU A 11 -29.10 -13.84 1.85
CA LEU A 11 -28.35 -12.60 2.08
C LEU A 11 -27.06 -12.84 2.88
N LEU A 12 -27.09 -13.70 3.89
CA LEU A 12 -25.90 -14.07 4.69
C LEU A 12 -24.83 -14.80 3.87
N LEU A 13 -25.25 -15.67 2.93
CA LEU A 13 -24.34 -16.37 2.01
C LEU A 13 -23.67 -15.43 1.00
N CYS A 14 -24.30 -14.31 0.63
CA CYS A 14 -23.69 -13.32 -0.26
C CYS A 14 -22.58 -12.49 0.44
N PHE A 15 -22.63 -12.34 1.77
CA PHE A 15 -21.62 -11.60 2.52
C PHE A 15 -20.34 -12.41 2.77
N SER A 16 -20.37 -13.74 2.68
CA SER A 16 -19.23 -14.61 2.97
C SER A 16 -18.23 -14.80 1.82
N PHE A 17 -18.46 -14.19 0.65
CA PHE A 17 -17.60 -14.36 -0.54
C PHE A 17 -16.79 -13.12 -0.95
N TYR A 18 -16.81 -12.03 -0.17
CA TYR A 18 -15.90 -10.90 -0.39
C TYR A 18 -14.58 -11.07 0.39
N SER A 19 -14.00 -12.27 0.37
CA SER A 19 -12.57 -12.39 0.60
C SER A 19 -11.89 -12.09 -0.74
N ILE A 20 -11.58 -10.82 -0.99
CA ILE A 20 -10.59 -10.47 -2.00
C ILE A 20 -9.28 -11.06 -1.48
N THR A 21 -8.97 -12.28 -1.87
CA THR A 21 -7.61 -12.79 -1.76
C THR A 21 -6.78 -11.99 -2.75
N VAL A 22 -6.15 -10.93 -2.25
CA VAL A 22 -5.06 -10.26 -2.96
C VAL A 22 -3.95 -11.30 -3.04
N HIS A 23 -3.82 -11.93 -4.21
CA HIS A 23 -2.67 -12.75 -4.52
C HIS A 23 -1.50 -11.78 -4.76
N ALA A 24 -0.75 -11.48 -3.69
CA ALA A 24 0.54 -10.85 -3.84
C ALA A 24 1.39 -11.76 -4.72
N ASN A 25 1.75 -11.28 -5.90
CA ASN A 25 2.72 -11.93 -6.75
C ASN A 25 3.98 -12.16 -5.91
N ASN A 26 4.44 -13.42 -5.79
CA ASN A 26 5.55 -13.84 -4.92
C ASN A 26 6.93 -13.35 -5.38
N HIS A 27 7.01 -12.17 -6.01
CA HIS A 27 8.26 -11.46 -6.19
C HIS A 27 8.49 -10.60 -4.95
N GLU A 28 9.22 -11.18 -3.99
CA GLU A 28 9.70 -10.44 -2.83
C GLU A 28 10.51 -9.23 -3.30
N ILE A 29 10.01 -8.02 -3.02
CA ILE A 29 10.81 -6.82 -3.25
C ILE A 29 11.98 -6.83 -2.28
N LYS A 30 13.18 -6.96 -2.83
CA LYS A 30 14.44 -6.80 -2.10
C LYS A 30 14.88 -5.35 -2.17
N GLY A 31 14.59 -4.61 -1.11
CA GLY A 31 14.99 -3.22 -0.92
C GLY A 31 15.59 -2.96 0.46
N SER A 32 16.38 -1.90 0.58
CA SER A 32 17.02 -1.43 1.82
C SER A 32 16.11 -0.49 2.58
N TYR A 33 15.69 -0.90 3.79
CA TYR A 33 14.92 -0.04 4.69
C TYR A 33 15.65 1.28 5.03
N GLU A 34 16.95 1.20 5.34
CA GLU A 34 17.75 2.36 5.74
C GLU A 34 17.92 3.36 4.59
N TYR A 35 18.10 2.85 3.37
CA TYR A 35 18.23 3.70 2.20
C TYR A 35 16.89 4.32 1.79
N GLY A 36 15.79 3.56 1.89
CA GLY A 36 14.42 4.08 1.72
C GLY A 36 14.08 5.21 2.70
N GLU A 37 14.50 5.09 3.96
CA GLU A 37 14.37 6.16 4.94
C GLU A 37 15.16 7.41 4.52
N LYS A 38 16.39 7.22 4.03
CA LYS A 38 17.25 8.31 3.55
C LYS A 38 16.66 9.03 2.34
N ILE A 39 16.12 8.30 1.36
CA ILE A 39 15.43 8.87 0.20
C ILE A 39 14.19 9.66 0.68
N THR A 40 13.43 9.12 1.64
CA THR A 40 12.28 9.83 2.23
C THR A 40 12.67 11.13 2.90
N LYS A 41 13.75 11.14 3.69
CA LYS A 41 14.27 12.37 4.32
C LYS A 41 14.79 13.38 3.31
N LYS A 42 15.47 12.94 2.24
CA LYS A 42 16.13 13.79 1.24
C LYS A 42 15.17 14.35 0.19
N SER A 43 14.35 13.49 -0.42
CA SER A 43 13.49 13.82 -1.56
C SER A 43 12.09 14.23 -1.12
N TYR A 44 11.66 13.79 0.06
CA TYR A 44 10.28 13.93 0.53
C TYR A 44 10.14 14.72 1.83
N GLY A 45 11.21 15.34 2.33
CA GLY A 45 11.21 16.25 3.48
C GLY A 45 10.24 17.44 3.38
N GLY A 46 9.66 17.66 2.20
CA GLY A 46 8.46 18.47 2.00
C GLY A 46 7.55 17.97 0.88
N GLY A 47 7.48 16.68 0.52
CA GLY A 47 6.87 16.31 -0.78
C GLY A 47 6.44 14.87 -1.05
N CYS A 48 6.36 14.00 -0.04
CA CYS A 48 5.38 12.90 0.01
C CYS A 48 4.47 13.14 1.22
N PHE A 49 5.08 13.63 2.32
CA PHE A 49 4.40 13.94 3.57
C PHE A 49 4.15 15.44 3.81
N GLY A 50 4.55 16.35 2.89
CA GLY A 50 4.74 17.75 3.30
C GLY A 50 4.62 18.91 2.30
N GLY A 51 4.15 18.77 1.05
CA GLY A 51 4.17 19.98 0.18
C GLY A 51 3.36 20.05 -1.10
N CYS A 52 2.76 18.96 -1.59
CA CYS A 52 1.73 19.06 -2.65
C CYS A 52 0.39 18.46 -2.19
N HIS A 53 0.45 17.34 -1.46
CA HIS A 53 -0.63 16.77 -0.66
C HIS A 53 -0.01 16.28 0.65
N SER A 54 -0.62 16.57 1.79
CA SER A 54 -0.23 15.99 3.07
C SER A 54 -0.68 14.52 3.10
N HIS A 55 0.06 13.65 2.44
CA HIS A 55 -0.12 12.22 2.67
C HIS A 55 0.50 11.86 4.01
N THR A 56 -0.15 11.03 4.82
CA THR A 56 0.43 10.49 6.05
C THR A 56 0.93 9.07 5.80
N ILE A 57 1.86 8.58 6.62
CA ILE A 57 2.39 7.21 6.48
C ILE A 57 1.28 6.16 6.60
N ASP A 58 0.18 6.53 7.27
CA ASP A 58 -1.02 5.70 7.44
C ASP A 58 -1.66 5.26 6.12
N MET A 59 -1.45 5.98 5.02
CA MET A 59 -2.00 5.60 3.72
C MET A 59 -1.49 4.24 3.21
N PHE A 60 -0.38 3.76 3.78
CA PHE A 60 0.26 2.48 3.45
C PHE A 60 0.00 1.39 4.52
N LYS A 61 -0.81 1.66 5.55
CA LYS A 61 -1.18 0.65 6.55
C LYS A 61 -1.82 -0.57 5.89
N GLY A 62 -1.39 -1.76 6.30
CA GLY A 62 -1.83 -3.05 5.77
C GLY A 62 -1.32 -3.36 4.35
N SER A 63 -0.54 -2.47 3.73
CA SER A 63 0.06 -2.72 2.40
C SER A 63 1.37 -3.49 2.56
N SER A 64 1.66 -4.39 1.61
CA SER A 64 2.98 -5.01 1.45
C SER A 64 3.92 -4.09 0.67
N PRO A 65 5.24 -4.33 0.66
CA PRO A 65 6.18 -3.58 -0.17
C PRO A 65 5.79 -3.56 -1.65
N GLU A 66 5.27 -4.66 -2.19
CA GLU A 66 4.81 -4.79 -3.59
C GLU A 66 3.66 -3.84 -3.88
N ALA A 67 2.64 -3.83 -3.01
CA ALA A 67 1.49 -2.94 -3.14
C ALA A 67 1.89 -1.46 -2.99
N VAL A 68 2.88 -1.17 -2.13
CA VAL A 68 3.43 0.18 -1.99
C VAL A 68 4.20 0.59 -3.25
N MET A 69 5.02 -0.30 -3.83
CA MET A 69 5.78 -0.01 -5.05
C MET A 69 4.86 0.27 -6.23
N GLU A 70 3.84 -0.58 -6.47
CA GLU A 70 2.84 -0.37 -7.53
C GLU A 70 2.16 1.00 -7.37
N ARG A 71 1.82 1.39 -6.14
CA ARG A 71 1.21 2.68 -5.85
C ARG A 71 2.13 3.88 -6.12
N ILE A 72 3.43 3.74 -5.85
CA ILE A 72 4.41 4.79 -6.16
C ILE A 72 4.62 4.86 -7.67
N GLU A 73 4.74 3.74 -8.35
CA GLU A 73 4.93 3.67 -9.81
C GLU A 73 3.76 4.28 -10.59
N THR A 74 2.55 4.08 -10.09
CA THR A 74 1.33 4.66 -10.66
C THR A 74 1.10 6.12 -10.25
N SER A 75 1.95 6.69 -9.38
CA SER A 75 1.89 8.09 -8.98
C SER A 75 2.67 9.00 -9.94
N TRP A 76 2.19 10.23 -10.11
CA TRP A 76 2.74 11.18 -11.09
C TRP A 76 4.18 11.66 -10.79
N HIS A 77 4.72 11.38 -9.59
CA HIS A 77 5.94 12.05 -9.08
C HIS A 77 7.26 11.25 -9.16
N ILE A 78 7.31 10.18 -9.94
CA ILE A 78 8.47 9.25 -9.98
C ILE A 78 9.60 9.58 -10.97
N ALA A 79 9.48 10.66 -11.75
CA ALA A 79 10.37 10.91 -12.90
C ALA A 79 11.88 11.03 -12.58
N SER A 80 12.27 11.15 -11.31
CA SER A 80 13.66 11.24 -10.86
C SER A 80 14.15 10.07 -10.00
N LEU A 81 13.35 9.00 -9.83
CA LEU A 81 13.71 7.85 -9.00
C LEU A 81 14.10 6.66 -9.88
N THR A 82 15.17 5.97 -9.50
CA THR A 82 15.52 4.69 -10.11
C THR A 82 14.61 3.58 -9.60
N GLU A 83 14.56 2.45 -10.30
CA GLU A 83 13.84 1.26 -9.81
C GLU A 83 14.36 0.79 -8.44
N GLU A 84 15.66 0.93 -8.17
CA GLU A 84 16.26 0.64 -6.86
C GLU A 84 15.74 1.58 -5.78
N ASP A 85 15.66 2.88 -6.06
CA ASP A 85 15.07 3.85 -5.14
C ASP A 85 13.61 3.51 -4.85
N LEU A 86 12.85 3.06 -5.84
CA LEU A 86 11.44 2.65 -5.69
C LEU A 86 11.30 1.41 -4.80
N ARG A 87 12.16 0.40 -4.97
CA ARG A 87 12.19 -0.78 -4.10
C ARG A 87 12.55 -0.42 -2.65
N ASP A 88 13.54 0.43 -2.47
CA ASP A 88 14.01 0.84 -1.14
C ASP A 88 12.93 1.68 -0.43
N LEU A 89 12.29 2.60 -1.15
CA LEU A 89 11.15 3.37 -0.66
C LEU A 89 9.97 2.48 -0.29
N SER A 90 9.63 1.51 -1.12
CA SER A 90 8.46 0.66 -0.87
C SER A 90 8.63 -0.21 0.37
N VAL A 91 9.83 -0.77 0.58
CA VAL A 91 10.19 -1.50 1.80
C VAL A 91 10.11 -0.59 3.02
N PHE A 92 10.72 0.59 2.98
CA PHE A 92 10.69 1.53 4.09
C PHE A 92 9.25 1.93 4.47
N LEU A 93 8.46 2.38 3.49
CA LEU A 93 7.10 2.88 3.71
C LEU A 93 6.16 1.78 4.21
N SER A 94 6.25 0.57 3.64
CA SER A 94 5.48 -0.59 4.08
C SER A 94 5.80 -0.97 5.52
N ILE A 95 7.10 -1.10 5.87
CA ILE A 95 7.49 -1.45 7.24
C ILE A 95 7.07 -0.36 8.20
N LYS A 96 7.36 0.91 7.87
CA LYS A 96 7.10 2.04 8.77
C LYS A 96 5.62 2.28 9.04
N ALA A 97 4.75 2.02 8.06
CA ALA A 97 3.31 2.17 8.23
C ALA A 97 2.67 1.09 9.12
N ASN A 98 3.33 -0.08 9.23
CA ASN A 98 2.83 -1.25 9.95
C ASN A 98 3.51 -1.49 11.31
N GLN A 99 4.36 -0.56 11.76
CA GLN A 99 4.94 -0.50 13.12
C GLN A 99 4.01 0.27 14.05
#